data_AF-A0A317EEX2-F1
#
_entry.id   AF-A0A317EEX2-F1
#
_cell.length_a   1.000
_cell.length_b   1.000
_cell.length_c   1.000
_cell.angle_alpha   90.00
_cell.angle_beta   90.00
_cell.angle_gamma   90.00
#
_symmetry.space_group_name_H-M   'P 1'
#
loop_
_entity.id
_entity.type
_entity.pdbx_description
1 polymer ?
#
loop_
_entity_poly.entity_id
_entity_poly.type
_entity_poly.pdbx_seq_one_letter_code
_entity_poly.pdbx_strand_id
1 'polypeptide(L)'
;MTLLTGAGLDRAEAFDAVETLRPLFNPRDLRVGQEISVLLRPESDSPDGAERPRLAELAFDTDVDRRVRLVRGDDDKLSAQEERTELTLALARVTGSIDDSLFASAARAGLPDSVTTELIRMFSYDVDFQRDIHPGDQFDVLVERHQDPEGRTLKWGDILFARLTIQDGSLPIYRYAPSDDGIPDFFNPKGESVRKALLRTPIDGARISSGFGMRRHPVLGYSKMHKGIDFAAPTGTPILAAGDGTIDKLGRAGSYGNYVRIRHDGKYSTAYAHMSRFARGLKPGSRVRQGQTIGYVGTTGRSTGPHLHYEILTAGAQINPQGVKFQTGRRLTGKELAAFNARKRKIDGELAEAPILSVMVAEQKTEGPKRD
;
A
#
# COMPACT_ATOMS: atom_id res chain seq x y z
N MET A 1 29.06 -5.62 11.21
CA MET A 1 29.70 -6.59 12.12
C MET A 1 29.17 -8.01 11.95
N THR A 2 27.99 -8.37 12.50
CA THR A 2 27.52 -9.78 12.51
C THR A 2 27.44 -10.44 11.13
N LEU A 3 26.96 -9.71 10.12
CA LEU A 3 26.88 -10.20 8.74
C LEU A 3 28.27 -10.53 8.17
N LEU A 4 29.23 -9.62 8.33
CA LEU A 4 30.60 -9.76 7.83
C LEU A 4 31.35 -10.89 8.54
N THR A 5 31.20 -10.98 9.85
CA THR A 5 31.80 -12.10 10.62
C THR A 5 31.12 -13.42 10.29
N GLY A 6 29.82 -13.42 9.99
CA GLY A 6 29.09 -14.60 9.50
C GLY A 6 29.53 -15.04 8.09
N ALA A 7 30.04 -14.12 7.29
CA ALA A 7 30.63 -14.39 5.98
C ALA A 7 32.09 -14.88 6.05
N GLY A 8 32.67 -15.01 7.25
CA GLY A 8 34.02 -15.55 7.46
C GLY A 8 35.12 -14.50 7.65
N LEU A 9 34.79 -13.20 7.64
CA LEU A 9 35.75 -12.14 7.96
C LEU A 9 36.05 -12.13 9.46
N ASP A 10 37.30 -11.82 9.82
CA ASP A 10 37.64 -11.60 11.22
C ASP A 10 37.03 -10.30 11.76
N ARG A 11 37.07 -10.12 13.09
CA ARG A 11 36.47 -8.95 13.73
C ARG A 11 37.17 -7.64 13.40
N ALA A 12 38.47 -7.66 13.11
CA ALA A 12 39.22 -6.45 12.82
C ALA A 12 38.90 -5.96 11.40
N GLU A 13 38.94 -6.87 10.43
CA GLU A 13 38.57 -6.63 9.03
C GLU A 13 37.09 -6.21 8.90
N ALA A 14 36.19 -6.88 9.63
CA ALA A 14 34.78 -6.49 9.67
C ALA A 14 34.56 -5.11 10.30
N PHE A 15 35.39 -4.72 11.27
CA PHE A 15 35.32 -3.40 11.92
C PHE A 15 35.83 -2.32 10.97
N ASP A 16 36.97 -2.55 10.30
CA ASP A 16 37.53 -1.63 9.32
C ASP A 16 36.53 -1.36 8.18
N ALA A 17 35.95 -2.41 7.61
CA ALA A 17 34.90 -2.29 6.60
C ALA A 17 33.68 -1.48 7.09
N VAL A 18 33.25 -1.66 8.33
CA VAL A 18 32.13 -0.88 8.90
C VAL A 18 32.50 0.60 9.06
N GLU A 19 33.71 0.90 9.54
CA GLU A 19 34.17 2.28 9.72
C GLU A 19 34.42 2.98 8.38
N THR A 20 34.97 2.29 7.38
CA THR A 20 35.13 2.83 6.02
C THR A 20 33.78 3.10 5.35
N LEU A 21 32.76 2.26 5.58
CA LEU A 21 31.40 2.44 5.03
C LEU A 21 30.65 3.62 5.66
N ARG A 22 30.90 3.87 6.95
CA ARG A 22 30.11 4.76 7.81
C ARG A 22 29.89 6.18 7.28
N PRO A 23 30.84 6.84 6.59
CA PRO A 23 30.64 8.17 6.03
C PRO A 23 29.57 8.23 4.93
N LEU A 24 29.37 7.13 4.17
CA LEU A 24 28.40 7.08 3.06
C LEU A 24 27.07 6.45 3.47
N PHE A 25 27.11 5.50 4.40
CA PHE A 25 25.93 4.77 4.83
C PHE A 25 26.05 4.31 6.28
N ASN A 26 25.01 4.55 7.08
CA ASN A 26 24.92 4.04 8.44
C ASN A 26 24.48 2.57 8.40
N PRO A 27 25.33 1.60 8.81
CA PRO A 27 25.02 0.18 8.68
C PRO A 27 23.79 -0.30 9.49
N ARG A 28 23.29 0.53 10.41
CA ARG A 28 22.04 0.27 11.14
C ARG A 28 20.78 0.49 10.31
N ASP A 29 20.91 1.16 9.17
CA ASP A 29 19.80 1.45 8.26
C ASP A 29 19.59 0.33 7.22
N LEU A 30 20.42 -0.74 7.27
CA LEU A 30 20.21 -1.95 6.47
C LEU A 30 18.84 -2.57 6.80
N ARG A 31 18.10 -2.92 5.76
CA ARG A 31 16.76 -3.50 5.89
C ARG A 31 16.82 -5.03 5.82
N VAL A 32 15.91 -5.68 6.54
CA VAL A 32 15.73 -7.13 6.42
C VAL A 32 15.31 -7.46 4.97
N GLY A 33 16.00 -8.42 4.36
CA GLY A 33 15.78 -8.82 2.97
C GLY A 33 16.60 -8.03 1.94
N GLN A 34 17.39 -7.05 2.37
CA GLN A 34 18.31 -6.35 1.48
C GLN A 34 19.46 -7.27 1.06
N GLU A 35 19.67 -7.40 -0.24
CA GLU A 35 20.77 -8.18 -0.80
C GLU A 35 22.07 -7.40 -0.71
N ILE A 36 23.12 -8.06 -0.21
CA ILE A 36 24.46 -7.50 -0.08
C ILE A 36 25.42 -8.48 -0.74
N SER A 37 26.13 -7.99 -1.75
CA SER A 37 27.20 -8.73 -2.39
C SER A 37 28.48 -8.57 -1.58
N VAL A 38 29.12 -9.68 -1.23
CA VAL A 38 30.40 -9.70 -0.52
C VAL A 38 31.35 -10.58 -1.30
N LEU A 39 32.41 -10.00 -1.83
CA LEU A 39 33.50 -10.70 -2.49
C LEU A 39 34.69 -10.77 -1.53
N LEU A 40 35.18 -11.99 -1.32
CA LEU A 40 36.31 -12.27 -0.45
C LEU A 40 37.51 -12.69 -1.30
N ARG A 41 38.71 -12.29 -0.89
CA ARG A 41 39.96 -12.78 -1.47
C ARG A 41 40.80 -13.48 -0.40
N PRO A 42 41.56 -14.53 -0.74
CA PRO A 42 42.50 -15.14 0.20
C PRO A 42 43.57 -14.12 0.60
N GLU A 43 43.96 -14.12 1.88
CA GLU A 43 45.11 -13.36 2.38
C GLU A 43 46.41 -14.09 2.00
N SER A 44 47.20 -13.46 1.12
CA SER A 44 48.40 -14.08 0.55
C SER A 44 49.58 -14.18 1.53
N ASP A 45 49.60 -13.37 2.59
CA ASP A 45 50.72 -13.22 3.54
C ASP A 45 50.21 -13.16 4.99
N SER A 46 49.65 -14.27 5.49
CA SER A 46 49.29 -14.36 6.92
C SER A 46 50.50 -14.86 7.74
N PRO A 47 50.98 -14.12 8.76
CA PRO A 47 52.20 -14.45 9.53
C PRO A 47 52.18 -15.83 10.20
N ASP A 48 50.98 -16.34 10.49
CA ASP A 48 50.76 -17.60 11.20
C ASP A 48 50.40 -18.76 10.24
N GLY A 49 50.45 -18.54 8.92
CA GLY A 49 50.09 -19.54 7.90
C GLY A 49 48.59 -19.88 7.83
N ALA A 50 47.74 -19.16 8.57
CA ALA A 50 46.30 -19.33 8.54
C ALA A 50 45.70 -18.55 7.36
N GLU A 51 45.05 -19.24 6.42
CA GLU A 51 44.29 -18.57 5.35
C GLU A 51 43.07 -17.87 5.96
N ARG A 52 43.14 -16.54 6.09
CA ARG A 52 42.01 -15.71 6.48
C ARG A 52 41.50 -14.96 5.24
N PRO A 53 40.19 -14.99 4.96
CA PRO A 53 39.67 -14.20 3.87
C PRO A 53 39.70 -12.71 4.23
N ARG A 54 40.09 -11.88 3.26
CA ARG A 54 39.97 -10.43 3.30
C ARG A 54 38.82 -9.95 2.43
N LEU A 55 38.24 -8.81 2.78
CA LEU A 55 37.17 -8.22 1.99
C LEU A 55 37.76 -7.62 0.71
N ALA A 56 37.44 -8.19 -0.45
CA ALA A 56 37.81 -7.58 -1.73
C ALA A 56 36.79 -6.51 -2.14
N GLU A 57 35.50 -6.83 -2.02
CA GLU A 57 34.43 -5.91 -2.33
C GLU A 57 33.20 -6.18 -1.45
N LEU A 58 32.51 -5.10 -1.05
CA LEU A 58 31.15 -5.16 -0.54
C LEU A 58 30.28 -4.18 -1.32
N ALA A 59 29.13 -4.63 -1.83
CA ALA A 59 28.24 -3.79 -2.62
C ALA A 59 26.77 -4.04 -2.27
N PHE A 60 25.98 -2.98 -2.20
CA PHE A 60 24.53 -3.07 -2.02
C PHE A 60 23.83 -1.81 -2.52
N ASP A 61 22.60 -1.98 -3.02
CA ASP A 61 21.74 -0.88 -3.43
C ASP A 61 20.98 -0.35 -2.19
N THR A 62 20.99 0.97 -2.01
CA THR A 62 20.32 1.67 -0.89
C THR A 62 18.99 2.29 -1.31
N ASP A 63 18.89 2.65 -2.59
CA ASP A 63 17.68 2.98 -3.33
C ASP A 63 17.91 2.51 -4.78
N VAL A 64 16.91 2.58 -5.63
CA VAL A 64 16.98 2.10 -7.02
C VAL A 64 18.02 2.82 -7.88
N ASP A 65 18.47 4.00 -7.45
CA ASP A 65 19.42 4.87 -8.12
C ASP A 65 20.73 5.05 -7.34
N ARG A 66 20.86 4.42 -6.17
CA ARG A 66 21.99 4.64 -5.27
C ARG A 66 22.59 3.34 -4.80
N ARG A 67 23.78 3.03 -5.32
CA ARG A 67 24.59 1.88 -4.90
C ARG A 67 25.75 2.34 -4.04
N VAL A 68 25.98 1.64 -2.93
CA VAL A 68 27.14 1.84 -2.08
C VAL A 68 28.09 0.68 -2.26
N ARG A 69 29.37 0.97 -2.48
CA ARG A 69 30.42 -0.01 -2.65
C ARG A 69 31.59 0.27 -1.74
N LEU A 70 32.17 -0.78 -1.17
CA LEU A 70 33.49 -0.78 -0.58
C LEU A 70 34.37 -1.60 -1.48
N VAL A 71 35.47 -1.03 -1.93
CA VAL A 71 36.42 -1.70 -2.81
C VAL A 71 37.79 -1.62 -2.16
N ARG A 72 38.46 -2.78 -2.10
CA ARG A 72 39.86 -2.87 -1.68
C ARG A 72 40.76 -2.55 -2.87
N GLY A 73 41.56 -1.49 -2.74
CA GLY A 73 42.53 -1.08 -3.75
C GLY A 73 43.78 -1.97 -3.79
N ASP A 74 44.63 -1.72 -4.78
CA ASP A 74 45.93 -2.39 -4.93
C ASP A 74 46.90 -2.07 -3.76
N ASP A 75 46.67 -0.96 -3.07
CA ASP A 75 47.38 -0.55 -1.85
C ASP A 75 46.89 -1.26 -0.58
N ASP A 76 46.01 -2.26 -0.75
CA ASP A 76 45.38 -3.03 0.32
C ASP A 76 44.58 -2.17 1.33
N LYS A 77 44.07 -1.01 0.90
CA LYS A 77 43.14 -0.20 1.69
C LYS A 77 41.72 -0.30 1.16
N LEU A 78 40.76 -0.24 2.08
CA LEU A 78 39.35 -0.12 1.73
C LEU A 78 39.01 1.33 1.42
N SER A 79 38.25 1.54 0.36
CA SER A 79 37.63 2.82 0.03
C SER A 79 36.14 2.62 -0.15
N ALA A 80 35.34 3.53 0.41
CA ALA A 80 33.90 3.55 0.19
C ALA A 80 33.59 4.51 -0.96
N GLN A 81 32.74 4.07 -1.87
CA GLN A 81 32.30 4.78 -3.05
C GLN A 81 30.77 4.72 -3.14
N GLU A 82 30.21 5.80 -3.69
CA GLU A 82 28.78 5.89 -3.97
C GLU A 82 28.60 6.06 -5.47
N GLU A 83 27.82 5.16 -6.06
CA GLU A 83 27.44 5.20 -7.45
C GLU A 83 25.98 5.68 -7.51
N ARG A 84 25.75 6.77 -8.23
CA ARG A 84 24.41 7.31 -8.46
C ARG A 84 24.04 7.18 -9.93
N THR A 85 22.85 6.65 -10.18
CA THR A 85 22.23 6.70 -11.51
C THR A 85 21.41 7.97 -11.60
N GLU A 86 21.64 8.79 -12.63
CA GLU A 86 20.80 9.96 -12.87
C GLU A 86 19.40 9.51 -13.28
N LEU A 87 18.41 9.89 -12.48
CA LEU A 87 17.01 9.62 -12.76
C LEU A 87 16.32 10.86 -13.35
N THR A 88 15.68 10.69 -14.49
CA THR A 88 14.81 11.72 -15.07
C THR A 88 13.36 11.44 -14.71
N LEU A 89 12.67 12.45 -14.16
CA LEU A 89 11.23 12.39 -13.93
C LEU A 89 10.49 12.46 -15.28
N ALA A 90 9.64 11.48 -15.53
CA ALA A 90 8.75 11.43 -16.67
C ALA A 90 7.32 11.11 -16.22
N LEU A 91 6.35 11.50 -17.04
CA LEU A 91 4.96 11.11 -16.85
C LEU A 91 4.60 9.90 -17.70
N ALA A 92 3.74 9.06 -17.16
CA ALA A 92 3.17 7.91 -17.85
C ALA A 92 1.66 7.90 -17.66
N ARG A 93 0.95 7.61 -18.75
CA ARG A 93 -0.48 7.34 -18.72
C ARG A 93 -0.73 5.85 -18.83
N VAL A 94 -1.52 5.28 -17.94
CA VAL A 94 -1.93 3.88 -18.02
C VAL A 94 -3.44 3.80 -18.04
N THR A 95 -3.98 3.10 -19.02
CA THR A 95 -5.42 2.95 -19.21
C THR A 95 -5.74 1.50 -19.59
N GLY A 96 -6.96 1.06 -19.28
CA GLY A 96 -7.42 -0.27 -19.63
C GLY A 96 -8.89 -0.51 -19.28
N SER A 97 -9.44 -1.58 -19.84
CA SER A 97 -10.70 -2.18 -19.38
C SER A 97 -10.45 -3.08 -18.17
N ILE A 98 -11.46 -3.19 -17.32
CA ILE A 98 -11.47 -4.07 -16.17
C ILE A 98 -12.24 -5.32 -16.60
N ASP A 99 -11.59 -6.47 -16.63
CA ASP A 99 -12.24 -7.74 -17.02
C ASP A 99 -12.62 -8.58 -15.80
N ASP A 100 -11.74 -8.57 -14.79
CA ASP A 100 -11.82 -9.38 -13.58
C ASP A 100 -11.83 -8.49 -12.32
N SER A 101 -10.71 -7.84 -12.02
CA SER A 101 -10.56 -6.89 -10.92
C SER A 101 -9.71 -5.72 -11.37
N LEU A 102 -9.92 -4.55 -10.76
CA LEU A 102 -9.07 -3.39 -11.04
C LEU A 102 -7.60 -3.71 -10.77
N PHE A 103 -7.29 -4.48 -9.72
CA PHE A 103 -5.90 -4.84 -9.39
C PHE A 103 -5.24 -5.61 -10.53
N ALA A 104 -5.86 -6.72 -10.96
CA ALA A 104 -5.29 -7.57 -12.00
C ALA A 104 -5.26 -6.86 -13.36
N SER A 105 -6.29 -6.09 -13.69
CA SER A 105 -6.36 -5.35 -14.96
C SER A 105 -5.34 -4.21 -15.02
N ALA A 106 -5.13 -3.47 -13.92
CA ALA A 106 -4.09 -2.44 -13.81
C ALA A 106 -2.68 -3.02 -13.91
N ALA A 107 -2.43 -4.15 -13.25
CA ALA A 107 -1.16 -4.88 -13.35
C ALA A 107 -0.87 -5.34 -14.78
N ARG A 108 -1.87 -5.91 -15.48
CA ARG A 108 -1.75 -6.28 -16.90
C ARG A 108 -1.50 -5.08 -17.82
N ALA A 109 -2.00 -3.90 -17.45
CA ALA A 109 -1.75 -2.66 -18.19
C ALA A 109 -0.39 -2.02 -17.85
N GLY A 110 0.38 -2.58 -16.91
CA GLY A 110 1.74 -2.16 -16.60
C GLY A 110 1.88 -1.24 -15.39
N LEU A 111 0.82 -1.06 -14.58
CA LEU A 111 0.96 -0.43 -13.27
C LEU A 111 1.57 -1.41 -12.27
N PRO A 112 2.59 -1.02 -11.49
CA PRO A 112 3.13 -1.87 -10.43
C PRO A 112 2.11 -2.01 -9.28
N ASP A 113 2.26 -3.07 -8.49
CA ASP A 113 1.38 -3.38 -7.35
C ASP A 113 1.27 -2.22 -6.35
N SER A 114 2.34 -1.46 -6.13
CA SER A 114 2.37 -0.31 -5.22
C SER A 114 1.42 0.80 -5.67
N VAL A 115 1.51 1.20 -6.94
CA VAL A 115 0.66 2.23 -7.54
C VAL A 115 -0.78 1.73 -7.66
N THR A 116 -0.96 0.47 -8.02
CA THR A 116 -2.29 -0.16 -8.11
C THR A 116 -2.99 -0.21 -6.75
N THR A 117 -2.25 -0.51 -5.68
CA THR A 117 -2.78 -0.50 -4.30
C THR A 117 -3.21 0.91 -3.89
N GLU A 118 -2.41 1.92 -4.22
CA GLU A 118 -2.76 3.32 -3.98
C GLU A 118 -4.02 3.73 -4.76
N LEU A 119 -4.11 3.35 -6.04
CA LEU A 119 -5.27 3.56 -6.89
C LEU A 119 -6.56 3.02 -6.27
N ILE A 120 -6.54 1.76 -5.85
CA ILE A 120 -7.68 1.11 -5.19
C ILE A 120 -8.04 1.86 -3.90
N ARG A 121 -7.05 2.21 -3.09
CA ARG A 121 -7.28 2.96 -1.84
C ARG A 121 -7.97 4.30 -2.08
N MET A 122 -7.60 5.02 -3.13
CA MET A 122 -8.20 6.33 -3.46
C MET A 122 -9.68 6.23 -3.85
N PHE A 123 -10.08 5.17 -4.55
CA PHE A 123 -11.46 4.99 -4.99
C PHE A 123 -12.34 4.24 -3.98
N SER A 124 -11.74 3.56 -2.99
CA SER A 124 -12.44 2.80 -1.93
C SER A 124 -13.41 3.65 -1.07
N TYR A 125 -13.34 4.99 -1.15
CA TYR A 125 -14.25 5.89 -0.44
C TYR A 125 -15.60 6.08 -1.14
N ASP A 126 -15.61 5.98 -2.47
CA ASP A 126 -16.78 6.22 -3.30
C ASP A 126 -17.32 4.92 -3.91
N VAL A 127 -16.42 3.99 -4.22
CA VAL A 127 -16.70 2.77 -4.98
C VAL A 127 -16.53 1.54 -4.09
N ASP A 128 -17.54 0.67 -4.12
CA ASP A 128 -17.44 -0.70 -3.64
C ASP A 128 -16.98 -1.59 -4.80
N PHE A 129 -15.68 -1.90 -4.84
CA PHE A 129 -15.05 -2.65 -5.94
C PHE A 129 -15.64 -4.02 -6.24
N GLN A 130 -16.48 -4.57 -5.35
CA GLN A 130 -17.13 -5.86 -5.60
C GLN A 130 -18.52 -5.74 -6.19
N ARG A 131 -19.18 -4.60 -5.97
CA ARG A 131 -20.57 -4.37 -6.38
C ARG A 131 -20.66 -3.44 -7.58
N ASP A 132 -19.80 -2.45 -7.59
CA ASP A 132 -19.90 -1.33 -8.52
C ASP A 132 -19.04 -1.59 -9.77
N ILE A 133 -17.99 -2.44 -9.64
CA ILE A 133 -17.13 -2.83 -10.76
C ILE A 133 -17.71 -4.02 -11.51
N HIS A 134 -17.80 -3.85 -12.83
CA HIS A 134 -18.25 -4.85 -13.77
C HIS A 134 -17.23 -5.04 -14.90
N PRO A 135 -17.21 -6.21 -15.54
CA PRO A 135 -16.45 -6.39 -16.77
C PRO A 135 -16.80 -5.33 -17.82
N GLY A 136 -15.78 -4.65 -18.35
CA GLY A 136 -15.91 -3.56 -19.32
C GLY A 136 -15.81 -2.15 -18.73
N ASP A 137 -15.86 -2.00 -17.40
CA ASP A 137 -15.52 -0.72 -16.74
C ASP A 137 -14.08 -0.31 -17.09
N GLN A 138 -13.76 0.98 -17.01
CA GLN A 138 -12.47 1.49 -17.49
C GLN A 138 -11.72 2.28 -16.42
N PHE A 139 -10.39 2.20 -16.45
CA PHE A 139 -9.53 3.07 -15.66
C PHE A 139 -8.55 3.86 -16.54
N ASP A 140 -8.13 5.02 -16.03
CA ASP A 140 -7.18 5.92 -16.68
C ASP A 140 -6.38 6.65 -15.60
N VAL A 141 -5.06 6.48 -15.60
CA VAL A 141 -4.17 6.90 -14.52
C VAL A 141 -2.99 7.66 -15.11
N LEU A 142 -2.74 8.86 -14.59
CA LEU A 142 -1.50 9.61 -14.85
C LEU A 142 -0.62 9.49 -13.62
N VAL A 143 0.59 8.98 -13.81
CA VAL A 143 1.53 8.71 -12.73
C VAL A 143 2.93 9.11 -13.12
N GLU A 144 3.70 9.54 -12.12
CA GLU A 144 5.11 9.82 -12.28
C GLU A 144 5.94 8.53 -12.34
N ARG A 145 7.01 8.58 -13.11
CA ARG A 145 8.03 7.54 -13.13
C ARG A 145 9.41 8.18 -13.27
N HIS A 146 10.39 7.53 -12.69
CA HIS A 146 11.78 7.92 -12.75
C HIS A 146 12.52 6.93 -13.62
N GLN A 147 13.12 7.44 -14.68
CA GLN A 147 13.80 6.65 -15.70
C GLN A 147 15.30 6.86 -15.64
N ASP A 148 16.05 5.79 -15.90
CA ASP A 148 17.48 5.89 -16.16
C ASP A 148 17.76 6.50 -17.57
N PRO A 149 19.02 6.78 -17.92
CA PRO A 149 19.38 7.30 -19.24
C PRO A 149 18.97 6.38 -20.40
N GLU A 150 18.80 5.08 -20.16
CA GLU A 150 18.32 4.10 -21.13
C GLU A 150 16.78 4.10 -21.28
N GLY A 151 16.06 4.90 -20.49
CA GLY A 151 14.61 5.02 -20.51
C GLY A 151 13.88 3.91 -19.73
N ARG A 152 14.59 3.06 -18.98
CA ARG A 152 13.97 2.04 -18.12
C ARG A 152 13.42 2.70 -16.87
N THR A 153 12.22 2.31 -16.47
CA THR A 153 11.59 2.81 -15.24
C THR A 153 12.18 2.10 -14.04
N LEU A 154 12.93 2.82 -13.21
CA LEU A 154 13.53 2.28 -11.99
C LEU A 154 12.68 2.56 -10.75
N LYS A 155 11.87 3.62 -10.76
CA LYS A 155 11.01 3.99 -9.63
C LYS A 155 9.74 4.67 -10.10
N TRP A 156 8.62 4.34 -9.45
CA TRP A 156 7.36 5.03 -9.66
C TRP A 156 7.19 6.12 -8.62
N GLY A 157 6.68 7.27 -9.07
CA GLY A 157 6.37 8.43 -8.23
C GLY A 157 4.88 8.53 -7.94
N ASP A 158 4.40 9.76 -7.76
CA ASP A 158 3.04 10.02 -7.33
C ASP A 158 2.02 9.82 -8.46
N ILE A 159 0.83 9.34 -8.11
CA ILE A 159 -0.34 9.42 -8.99
C ILE A 159 -0.81 10.87 -9.04
N LEU A 160 -0.83 11.49 -10.21
CA LEU A 160 -1.27 12.87 -10.40
C LEU A 160 -2.77 12.95 -10.70
N PHE A 161 -3.28 11.96 -11.42
CA PHE A 161 -4.69 11.85 -11.78
C PHE A 161 -5.09 10.39 -11.86
N ALA A 162 -6.33 10.11 -11.48
CA ALA A 162 -6.96 8.85 -11.80
C ALA A 162 -8.42 9.06 -12.14
N ARG A 163 -8.94 8.22 -13.03
CA ARG A 163 -10.35 8.16 -13.37
C ARG A 163 -10.78 6.71 -13.44
N LEU A 164 -11.89 6.44 -12.78
CA LEU A 164 -12.63 5.19 -12.92
C LEU A 164 -13.96 5.49 -13.61
N THR A 165 -14.28 4.75 -14.66
CA THR A 165 -15.53 4.86 -15.41
C THR A 165 -16.30 3.57 -15.20
N ILE A 166 -17.40 3.67 -14.47
CA ILE A 166 -18.32 2.58 -14.15
C ILE A 166 -19.67 2.85 -14.78
N GLN A 167 -20.61 1.91 -14.69
CA GLN A 167 -21.98 2.07 -15.20
C GLN A 167 -22.68 3.34 -14.69
N ASP A 168 -22.45 3.71 -13.43
CA ASP A 168 -23.04 4.89 -12.78
C ASP A 168 -22.36 6.22 -13.15
N GLY A 169 -21.32 6.19 -13.97
CA GLY A 169 -20.65 7.36 -14.53
C GLY A 169 -19.14 7.38 -14.30
N SER A 170 -18.54 8.56 -14.44
CA SER A 170 -17.10 8.74 -14.33
C SER A 170 -16.70 9.45 -13.03
N LEU A 171 -15.67 8.92 -12.39
CA LEU A 171 -15.13 9.37 -11.13
C LEU A 171 -13.67 9.83 -11.33
N PRO A 172 -13.44 11.04 -11.84
CA PRO A 172 -12.09 11.60 -11.94
C PRO A 172 -11.66 12.20 -10.59
N ILE A 173 -10.39 12.00 -10.24
CA ILE A 173 -9.75 12.55 -9.04
C ILE A 173 -8.37 13.12 -9.38
N TYR A 174 -7.99 14.21 -8.72
CA TYR A 174 -6.78 14.98 -9.02
C TYR A 174 -5.96 15.18 -7.75
N ARG A 175 -4.65 14.94 -7.83
CA ARG A 175 -3.73 15.21 -6.72
C ARG A 175 -3.52 16.71 -6.55
N TYR A 176 -3.68 17.20 -5.33
CA TYR A 176 -3.46 18.59 -4.98
C TYR A 176 -2.97 18.70 -3.53
N ALA A 177 -2.02 19.59 -3.28
CA ALA A 177 -1.51 19.88 -1.94
C ALA A 177 -2.03 21.27 -1.54
N PRO A 178 -3.00 21.36 -0.62
CA PRO A 178 -3.56 22.64 -0.24
C PRO A 178 -2.55 23.54 0.48
N SER A 179 -2.69 24.86 0.32
CA SER A 179 -1.72 25.82 0.84
C SER A 179 -1.69 25.96 2.38
N ASP A 180 -2.70 25.45 3.07
CA ASP A 180 -2.83 25.56 4.53
C ASP A 180 -1.88 24.63 5.31
N ASP A 181 -1.72 23.39 4.84
CA ASP A 181 -0.84 22.38 5.45
C ASP A 181 0.22 21.81 4.50
N GLY A 182 0.10 22.05 3.19
CA GLY A 182 0.99 21.49 2.18
C GLY A 182 0.90 19.96 2.04
N ILE A 183 -0.09 19.31 2.65
CA ILE A 183 -0.22 17.85 2.65
C ILE A 183 -1.00 17.45 1.38
N PRO A 184 -0.39 16.64 0.49
CA PRO A 184 -1.08 16.16 -0.70
C PRO A 184 -2.33 15.31 -0.38
N ASP A 185 -3.40 15.56 -1.12
CA ASP A 185 -4.61 14.76 -1.13
C ASP A 185 -5.23 14.70 -2.52
N PHE A 186 -6.30 13.91 -2.67
CA PHE A 186 -7.00 13.76 -3.93
C PHE A 186 -8.39 14.39 -3.86
N PHE A 187 -8.74 15.15 -4.90
CA PHE A 187 -9.99 15.90 -4.96
C PHE A 187 -10.75 15.58 -6.23
N ASN A 188 -12.08 15.54 -6.13
CA ASN A 188 -12.96 15.46 -7.29
C ASN A 188 -12.99 16.82 -8.05
N PRO A 189 -13.63 16.91 -9.23
CA PRO A 189 -13.68 18.15 -10.01
C PRO A 189 -14.34 19.34 -9.30
N LYS A 190 -15.10 19.09 -8.22
CA LYS A 190 -15.76 20.13 -7.42
C LYS A 190 -14.87 20.64 -6.29
N GLY A 191 -13.64 20.14 -6.16
CA GLY A 191 -12.71 20.48 -5.09
C GLY A 191 -13.07 19.83 -3.75
N GLU A 192 -13.77 18.69 -3.77
CA GLU A 192 -14.09 17.93 -2.56
C GLU A 192 -13.08 16.78 -2.41
N SER A 193 -12.44 16.67 -1.25
CA SER A 193 -11.49 15.58 -0.99
C SER A 193 -12.20 14.23 -1.03
N VAL A 194 -11.57 13.28 -1.73
CA VAL A 194 -12.06 11.90 -1.83
C VAL A 194 -11.80 11.12 -0.54
N ARG A 195 -10.83 11.56 0.28
CA ARG A 195 -10.56 10.96 1.58
C ARG A 195 -11.70 11.28 2.53
N LYS A 196 -12.60 10.29 2.71
CA LYS A 196 -13.68 10.38 3.70
C LYS A 196 -13.19 9.92 5.07
N ALA A 197 -13.87 10.39 6.11
CA ALA A 197 -13.57 10.03 7.50
C ALA A 197 -13.54 8.51 7.74
N LEU A 198 -14.29 7.71 6.94
CA LEU A 198 -14.37 6.26 7.03
C LEU A 198 -14.36 5.59 5.64
N LEU A 199 -13.63 4.47 5.51
CA LEU A 199 -13.69 3.53 4.39
C LEU A 199 -15.06 2.83 4.39
N ARG A 200 -15.62 2.58 3.20
CA ARG A 200 -16.89 1.86 3.07
C ARG A 200 -16.72 0.36 3.34
N THR A 201 -15.58 -0.21 2.93
CA THR A 201 -15.27 -1.63 3.05
C THR A 201 -13.91 -1.81 3.73
N PRO A 202 -13.86 -2.08 5.05
CA PRO A 202 -12.60 -2.19 5.80
C PRO A 202 -11.94 -3.58 5.70
N ILE A 203 -12.13 -4.28 4.58
CA ILE A 203 -11.64 -5.64 4.36
C ILE A 203 -11.49 -5.95 2.86
N ASP A 204 -10.33 -6.49 2.47
CA ASP A 204 -10.07 -6.86 1.08
C ASP A 204 -10.67 -8.23 0.74
N GLY A 205 -11.26 -8.35 -0.45
CA GLY A 205 -11.73 -9.64 -1.00
C GLY A 205 -12.94 -10.29 -0.30
N ALA A 206 -13.65 -9.57 0.56
CA ALA A 206 -14.78 -10.11 1.32
C ALA A 206 -16.15 -9.72 0.76
N ARG A 207 -17.04 -10.69 0.52
CA ARG A 207 -18.41 -10.45 0.01
C ARG A 207 -19.35 -10.02 1.13
N ILE A 208 -20.23 -9.04 0.91
CA ILE A 208 -21.28 -8.76 1.89
C ILE A 208 -22.26 -9.95 1.94
N SER A 209 -22.22 -10.69 3.05
CA SER A 209 -23.13 -11.81 3.29
C SER A 209 -24.45 -11.35 3.93
N SER A 210 -24.45 -10.18 4.60
CA SER A 210 -25.68 -9.60 5.15
C SER A 210 -25.57 -8.08 5.32
N GLY A 211 -26.59 -7.35 4.85
CA GLY A 211 -26.73 -5.90 5.09
C GLY A 211 -27.31 -5.56 6.47
N PHE A 212 -27.36 -4.26 6.79
CA PHE A 212 -27.98 -3.70 7.99
C PHE A 212 -29.52 -3.72 7.87
N GLY A 213 -30.23 -4.07 8.93
CA GLY A 213 -31.71 -4.07 8.94
C GLY A 213 -32.36 -5.31 9.55
N MET A 214 -33.70 -5.33 9.57
CA MET A 214 -34.48 -6.46 10.08
C MET A 214 -34.35 -7.67 9.15
N ARG A 215 -33.90 -8.81 9.69
CA ARG A 215 -33.80 -10.07 8.94
C ARG A 215 -34.13 -11.27 9.80
N ARG A 216 -34.59 -12.36 9.19
CA ARG A 216 -34.79 -13.64 9.88
C ARG A 216 -33.45 -14.16 10.38
N HIS A 217 -33.33 -14.35 11.69
CA HIS A 217 -32.07 -14.71 12.31
C HIS A 217 -31.74 -16.18 12.05
N PRO A 218 -30.60 -16.52 11.42
CA PRO A 218 -30.32 -17.86 10.92
C PRO A 218 -30.27 -18.94 12.02
N VAL A 219 -29.96 -18.53 13.26
CA VAL A 219 -29.87 -19.45 14.41
C VAL A 219 -31.10 -19.39 15.33
N LEU A 220 -31.85 -18.28 15.33
CA LEU A 220 -32.92 -18.05 16.32
C LEU A 220 -34.33 -18.21 15.72
N GLY A 221 -34.46 -18.29 14.39
CA GLY A 221 -35.72 -18.56 13.70
C GLY A 221 -36.67 -17.37 13.52
N TYR A 222 -36.54 -16.30 14.32
CA TYR A 222 -37.35 -15.08 14.26
C TYR A 222 -36.59 -13.87 13.68
N SER A 223 -37.32 -12.84 13.23
CA SER A 223 -36.75 -11.60 12.68
C SER A 223 -36.03 -10.77 13.75
N LYS A 224 -34.73 -10.51 13.56
CA LYS A 224 -33.89 -9.72 14.45
C LYS A 224 -33.19 -8.60 13.68
N MET A 225 -33.06 -7.44 14.33
CA MET A 225 -32.32 -6.31 13.79
C MET A 225 -30.83 -6.65 13.68
N HIS A 226 -30.29 -6.57 12.47
CA HIS A 226 -28.87 -6.64 12.19
C HIS A 226 -28.27 -5.24 12.24
N LYS A 227 -27.43 -4.98 13.24
CA LYS A 227 -26.91 -3.64 13.57
C LYS A 227 -25.58 -3.29 12.88
N GLY A 228 -25.19 -4.08 11.89
CA GLY A 228 -23.95 -3.91 11.13
C GLY A 228 -24.07 -4.50 9.72
N ILE A 229 -22.94 -4.61 9.06
CA ILE A 229 -22.76 -5.28 7.77
C ILE A 229 -21.83 -6.47 8.01
N ASP A 230 -22.22 -7.63 7.47
CA ASP A 230 -21.39 -8.84 7.52
C ASP A 230 -20.64 -8.98 6.20
N PHE A 231 -19.32 -9.07 6.27
CA PHE A 231 -18.43 -9.35 5.14
C PHE A 231 -17.85 -10.76 5.28
N ALA A 232 -18.34 -11.71 4.48
CA ALA A 232 -17.81 -13.07 4.43
C ALA A 232 -16.41 -13.06 3.78
N ALA A 233 -15.43 -13.59 4.52
CA ALA A 233 -14.05 -13.74 4.08
C ALA A 233 -13.42 -14.96 4.76
N PRO A 234 -12.41 -15.60 4.17
CA PRO A 234 -11.67 -16.68 4.82
C PRO A 234 -11.12 -16.26 6.19
N THR A 235 -11.02 -17.23 7.11
CA THR A 235 -10.35 -16.98 8.39
C THR A 235 -8.90 -16.55 8.13
N GLY A 236 -8.47 -15.47 8.77
CA GLY A 236 -7.13 -14.92 8.57
C GLY A 236 -7.04 -13.76 7.58
N THR A 237 -8.11 -13.42 6.85
CA THR A 237 -8.12 -12.20 6.02
C THR A 237 -7.86 -10.95 6.88
N PRO A 238 -6.93 -10.05 6.51
CA PRO A 238 -6.67 -8.82 7.24
C PRO A 238 -7.92 -7.93 7.35
N ILE A 239 -8.16 -7.38 8.53
CA ILE A 239 -9.19 -6.37 8.80
C ILE A 239 -8.49 -5.03 8.99
N LEU A 240 -8.94 -4.02 8.28
CA LEU A 240 -8.34 -2.69 8.26
C LEU A 240 -9.12 -1.71 9.13
N ALA A 241 -8.44 -0.72 9.72
CA ALA A 241 -9.11 0.42 10.33
C ALA A 241 -9.81 1.24 9.24
N ALA A 242 -11.13 1.40 9.34
CA ALA A 242 -11.92 2.19 8.41
C ALA A 242 -11.53 3.67 8.41
N GLY A 243 -10.95 4.20 9.48
CA GLY A 243 -10.53 5.60 9.56
C GLY A 243 -9.43 5.80 10.58
N ASP A 244 -8.75 6.95 10.49
CA ASP A 244 -7.83 7.40 11.53
C ASP A 244 -8.57 7.50 12.86
N GLY A 245 -7.96 7.04 13.94
CA GLY A 245 -8.63 7.05 15.23
C GLY A 245 -7.83 6.47 16.37
N THR A 246 -8.51 6.30 17.49
CA THR A 246 -7.96 5.69 18.70
C THR A 246 -8.79 4.47 19.07
N ILE A 247 -8.14 3.34 19.31
CA ILE A 247 -8.80 2.13 19.81
C ILE A 247 -9.35 2.43 21.19
N ASP A 248 -10.67 2.39 21.36
CA ASP A 248 -11.30 2.61 22.67
C ASP A 248 -11.70 1.30 23.35
N LYS A 249 -11.90 0.22 22.58
CA LYS A 249 -12.07 -1.15 23.07
C LYS A 249 -11.30 -2.14 22.22
N LEU A 250 -10.64 -3.10 22.88
CA LEU A 250 -9.98 -4.24 22.26
C LEU A 250 -10.08 -5.42 23.22
N GLY A 251 -10.65 -6.54 22.77
CA GLY A 251 -10.79 -7.75 23.60
C GLY A 251 -12.03 -8.57 23.26
N ARG A 252 -12.40 -9.50 24.15
CA ARG A 252 -13.64 -10.27 24.01
C ARG A 252 -14.88 -9.44 24.38
N ALA A 253 -15.94 -9.52 23.59
CA ALA A 253 -17.19 -8.77 23.79
C ALA A 253 -18.44 -9.63 23.54
N GLY A 254 -18.69 -10.60 24.43
CA GLY A 254 -19.92 -11.42 24.40
C GLY A 254 -20.18 -12.08 23.04
N SER A 255 -21.36 -11.84 22.46
CA SER A 255 -21.74 -12.40 21.16
C SER A 255 -20.88 -11.91 19.99
N TYR A 256 -20.20 -10.77 20.11
CA TYR A 256 -19.29 -10.27 19.08
C TYR A 256 -17.96 -11.02 19.05
N GLY A 257 -17.66 -11.87 20.04
CA GLY A 257 -16.38 -12.59 20.08
C GLY A 257 -15.21 -11.62 20.30
N ASN A 258 -14.12 -11.81 19.56
CA ASN A 258 -13.01 -10.87 19.56
C ASN A 258 -13.40 -9.60 18.81
N TYR A 259 -13.23 -8.47 19.48
CA TYR A 259 -13.85 -7.21 19.12
C TYR A 259 -12.85 -6.06 19.25
N VAL A 260 -12.87 -5.18 18.26
CA VAL A 260 -12.17 -3.89 18.29
C VAL A 260 -13.19 -2.79 18.04
N ARG A 261 -13.11 -1.69 18.78
CA ARG A 261 -13.80 -0.45 18.46
C ARG A 261 -12.80 0.70 18.40
N ILE A 262 -12.95 1.49 17.35
CA ILE A 262 -12.11 2.65 17.07
C ILE A 262 -13.01 3.88 17.16
N ARG A 263 -12.62 4.83 18.00
CA ARG A 263 -13.22 6.16 18.05
C ARG A 263 -12.47 7.07 17.10
N HIS A 264 -13.21 7.75 16.23
CA HIS A 264 -12.67 8.68 15.24
C HIS A 264 -12.78 10.13 15.76
N ASP A 265 -13.06 11.08 14.85
CA ASP A 265 -13.23 12.54 14.98
C ASP A 265 -14.29 13.04 16.00
N GLY A 266 -14.55 12.30 17.08
CA GLY A 266 -15.49 12.64 18.15
C GLY A 266 -16.96 12.38 17.81
N LYS A 267 -17.30 12.23 16.53
CA LYS A 267 -18.68 11.99 16.08
C LYS A 267 -18.95 10.53 15.76
N TYR A 268 -17.96 9.84 15.19
CA TYR A 268 -18.10 8.46 14.74
C TYR A 268 -17.23 7.47 15.51
N SER A 269 -17.69 6.24 15.58
CA SER A 269 -16.89 5.08 15.96
C SER A 269 -17.17 3.94 15.02
N THR A 270 -16.17 3.11 14.76
CA THR A 270 -16.34 1.87 14.01
C THR A 270 -16.05 0.67 14.88
N ALA A 271 -16.80 -0.39 14.68
CA ALA A 271 -16.66 -1.63 15.45
C ALA A 271 -16.47 -2.82 14.51
N TYR A 272 -15.64 -3.75 14.94
CA TYR A 272 -15.17 -4.89 14.17
C TYR A 272 -15.23 -6.11 15.06
N ALA A 273 -15.93 -7.15 14.63
CA ALA A 273 -16.23 -8.31 15.45
C ALA A 273 -15.89 -9.63 14.77
N HIS A 274 -16.03 -10.71 15.53
CA HIS A 274 -15.78 -12.10 15.13
C HIS A 274 -14.34 -12.43 14.74
N MET A 275 -13.36 -11.58 15.12
CA MET A 275 -11.96 -11.75 14.73
C MET A 275 -11.38 -13.09 15.23
N SER A 276 -10.48 -13.70 14.46
CA SER A 276 -9.68 -14.84 14.93
C SER A 276 -8.61 -14.39 15.92
N ARG A 277 -7.93 -13.29 15.60
CA ARG A 277 -6.87 -12.67 16.41
C ARG A 277 -6.73 -11.17 16.12
N PHE A 278 -6.15 -10.44 17.06
CA PHE A 278 -5.80 -9.02 16.88
C PHE A 278 -4.43 -8.86 16.20
N ALA A 279 -4.19 -7.71 15.59
CA ALA A 279 -2.84 -7.35 15.15
C ALA A 279 -1.93 -7.11 16.37
N ARG A 280 -0.62 -7.41 16.21
CA ARG A 280 0.35 -7.31 17.31
C ARG A 280 0.56 -5.86 17.74
N GLY A 281 0.78 -5.64 19.03
CA GLY A 281 1.12 -4.32 19.58
C GLY A 281 -0.06 -3.34 19.77
N LEU A 282 -1.29 -3.75 19.45
CA LEU A 282 -2.48 -2.93 19.66
C LEU A 282 -3.06 -3.13 21.07
N LYS A 283 -3.49 -2.02 21.69
CA LYS A 283 -4.18 -1.99 22.99
C LYS A 283 -5.20 -0.84 23.01
N PRO A 284 -6.15 -0.82 23.96
CA PRO A 284 -6.95 0.38 24.21
C PRO A 284 -6.03 1.60 24.42
N GLY A 285 -6.34 2.70 23.73
CA GLY A 285 -5.53 3.92 23.65
C GLY A 285 -4.55 3.98 22.47
N SER A 286 -4.30 2.88 21.75
CA SER A 286 -3.46 2.90 20.55
C SER A 286 -4.08 3.78 19.46
N ARG A 287 -3.27 4.67 18.87
CA ARG A 287 -3.62 5.37 17.62
C ARG A 287 -3.47 4.42 16.45
N VAL A 288 -4.44 4.46 15.55
CA VAL A 288 -4.44 3.71 14.31
C VAL A 288 -4.65 4.66 13.14
N ARG A 289 -3.99 4.36 12.03
CA ARG A 289 -4.22 5.05 10.76
C ARG A 289 -5.26 4.30 9.94
N GLN A 290 -6.03 5.02 9.14
CA GLN A 290 -6.92 4.44 8.14
C GLN A 290 -6.14 3.48 7.23
N GLY A 291 -6.70 2.29 7.00
CA GLY A 291 -6.06 1.22 6.23
C GLY A 291 -5.04 0.39 7.03
N GLN A 292 -4.72 0.76 8.28
CA GLN A 292 -3.85 -0.06 9.13
C GLN A 292 -4.55 -1.36 9.52
N THR A 293 -3.86 -2.50 9.41
CA THR A 293 -4.39 -3.78 9.89
C THR A 293 -4.57 -3.77 11.41
N ILE A 294 -5.79 -4.07 11.85
CA ILE A 294 -6.18 -4.09 13.28
C ILE A 294 -6.43 -5.50 13.82
N GLY A 295 -6.65 -6.46 12.93
CA GLY A 295 -6.94 -7.84 13.27
C GLY A 295 -7.16 -8.67 12.03
N TYR A 296 -7.67 -9.88 12.24
CA TYR A 296 -7.88 -10.84 11.17
C TYR A 296 -9.23 -11.53 11.32
N VAL A 297 -9.91 -11.78 10.21
CA VAL A 297 -11.21 -12.45 10.17
C VAL A 297 -11.16 -13.79 10.89
N GLY A 298 -12.25 -14.14 11.53
CA GLY A 298 -12.46 -15.42 12.16
C GLY A 298 -13.95 -15.72 12.29
N THR A 299 -14.29 -16.54 13.28
CA THR A 299 -15.68 -16.91 13.58
C THR A 299 -15.93 -16.96 15.09
N THR A 300 -15.26 -16.08 15.85
CA THR A 300 -15.39 -16.07 17.33
C THR A 300 -16.71 -15.45 17.77
N GLY A 301 -17.19 -15.80 18.97
CA GLY A 301 -18.49 -15.35 19.45
C GLY A 301 -19.63 -16.09 18.75
N ARG A 302 -20.74 -15.41 18.49
CA ARG A 302 -21.92 -16.01 17.87
C ARG A 302 -21.93 -15.77 16.38
N SER A 303 -21.26 -16.66 15.65
CA SER A 303 -21.07 -16.63 14.21
C SER A 303 -21.38 -17.99 13.60
N THR A 304 -21.96 -18.03 12.40
CA THR A 304 -22.25 -19.27 11.64
C THR A 304 -21.13 -19.69 10.70
N GLY A 305 -20.16 -18.81 10.45
CA GLY A 305 -19.02 -19.07 9.56
C GLY A 305 -18.07 -17.88 9.49
N PRO A 306 -16.89 -18.01 8.89
CA PRO A 306 -15.89 -16.93 8.85
C PRO A 306 -16.42 -15.65 8.17
N HIS A 307 -16.48 -14.56 8.93
CA HIS A 307 -16.87 -13.23 8.42
C HIS A 307 -16.39 -12.12 9.37
N LEU A 308 -16.32 -10.90 8.84
CA LEU A 308 -16.23 -9.67 9.63
C LEU A 308 -17.64 -9.12 9.84
N HIS A 309 -18.04 -8.90 11.08
CA HIS A 309 -19.19 -8.06 11.40
C HIS A 309 -18.71 -6.64 11.69
N TYR A 310 -19.15 -5.68 10.88
CA TYR A 310 -18.73 -4.28 10.90
C TYR A 310 -19.90 -3.36 11.26
N GLU A 311 -19.71 -2.49 12.24
CA GLU A 311 -20.71 -1.48 12.63
C GLU A 311 -20.13 -0.08 12.54
N ILE A 312 -21.01 0.88 12.25
CA ILE A 312 -20.73 2.31 12.41
C ILE A 312 -21.65 2.83 13.51
N LEU A 313 -21.08 3.64 14.40
CA LEU A 313 -21.77 4.21 15.54
C LEU A 313 -21.65 5.74 15.53
N THR A 314 -22.74 6.42 15.89
CA THR A 314 -22.76 7.84 16.24
C THR A 314 -23.32 7.99 17.64
N ALA A 315 -22.63 8.75 18.50
CA ALA A 315 -23.00 8.95 19.90
C ALA A 315 -23.32 7.63 20.65
N GLY A 316 -22.62 6.55 20.30
CA GLY A 316 -22.80 5.22 20.90
C GLY A 316 -23.93 4.36 20.33
N ALA A 317 -24.75 4.86 19.39
CA ALA A 317 -25.81 4.10 18.73
C ALA A 317 -25.38 3.63 17.33
N GLN A 318 -25.69 2.37 16.99
CA GLN A 318 -25.44 1.84 15.64
C GLN A 318 -26.35 2.51 14.60
N ILE A 319 -25.76 2.85 13.46
CA ILE A 319 -26.46 3.46 12.32
C ILE A 319 -26.25 2.63 11.06
N ASN A 320 -27.19 2.72 10.10
CA ASN A 320 -27.05 2.01 8.82
C ASN A 320 -25.86 2.57 8.04
N PRO A 321 -24.78 1.80 7.82
CA PRO A 321 -23.60 2.30 7.10
C PRO A 321 -23.90 2.72 5.65
N GLN A 322 -24.93 2.15 5.02
CA GLN A 322 -25.30 2.47 3.63
C GLN A 322 -26.00 3.83 3.49
N GLY A 323 -26.64 4.32 4.55
CA GLY A 323 -27.33 5.62 4.56
C GLY A 323 -26.48 6.78 5.08
N VAL A 324 -25.30 6.51 5.63
CA VAL A 324 -24.41 7.54 6.15
C VAL A 324 -23.65 8.18 5.00
N LYS A 325 -24.05 9.40 4.65
CA LYS A 325 -23.19 10.31 3.91
C LYS A 325 -22.08 10.74 4.86
N PHE A 326 -20.95 10.04 4.85
CA PHE A 326 -19.75 10.55 5.53
C PHE A 326 -19.51 11.94 4.98
N GLN A 327 -19.23 12.91 5.86
CA GLN A 327 -18.85 14.23 5.38
C GLN A 327 -17.68 14.00 4.43
N THR A 328 -17.80 14.53 3.21
CA THR A 328 -16.68 14.63 2.29
C THR A 328 -15.50 15.18 3.08
N GLY A 329 -14.28 14.76 2.76
CA GLY A 329 -13.12 15.40 3.35
C GLY A 329 -13.14 16.92 3.10
N ARG A 330 -12.05 17.59 3.47
CA ARG A 330 -11.80 19.01 3.17
C ARG A 330 -12.41 19.42 1.81
N ARG A 331 -13.26 20.44 1.81
CA ARG A 331 -13.80 21.06 0.59
C ARG A 331 -13.08 22.37 0.33
N LEU A 332 -12.44 22.48 -0.82
CA LEU A 332 -11.72 23.68 -1.24
C LEU A 332 -12.73 24.78 -1.60
N THR A 333 -12.42 26.02 -1.20
CA THR A 333 -13.26 27.19 -1.46
C THR A 333 -12.40 28.41 -1.77
N GLY A 334 -13.01 29.46 -2.32
CA GLY A 334 -12.34 30.75 -2.56
C GLY A 334 -11.06 30.63 -3.39
N LYS A 335 -9.97 31.24 -2.90
CA LYS A 335 -8.66 31.25 -3.56
C LYS A 335 -8.08 29.83 -3.74
N GLU A 336 -8.33 28.95 -2.77
CA GLU A 336 -7.82 27.58 -2.80
C GLU A 336 -8.49 26.76 -3.92
N LEU A 337 -9.80 26.91 -4.09
CA LEU A 337 -10.52 26.27 -5.21
C LEU A 337 -10.03 26.80 -6.57
N ALA A 338 -9.70 28.09 -6.68
CA ALA A 338 -9.14 28.66 -7.89
C ALA A 338 -7.74 28.09 -8.22
N ALA A 339 -6.88 27.94 -7.21
CA ALA A 339 -5.57 27.32 -7.33
C ALA A 339 -5.67 25.84 -7.71
N PHE A 340 -6.58 25.09 -7.07
CA PHE A 340 -6.90 23.71 -7.45
C PHE A 340 -7.35 23.61 -8.91
N ASN A 341 -8.27 24.46 -9.36
CA ASN A 341 -8.74 24.46 -10.75
C ASN A 341 -7.61 24.77 -11.75
N ALA A 342 -6.62 25.60 -11.38
CA ALA A 342 -5.44 25.82 -12.19
C ALA A 342 -4.54 24.57 -12.25
N ARG A 343 -4.30 23.90 -11.11
CA ARG A 343 -3.55 22.64 -11.09
C ARG A 343 -4.26 21.55 -11.88
N LYS A 344 -5.59 21.44 -11.75
CA LYS A 344 -6.43 20.53 -12.54
C LYS A 344 -6.21 20.74 -14.04
N ARG A 345 -6.29 21.98 -14.54
CA ARG A 345 -6.05 22.27 -15.97
C ARG A 345 -4.65 21.88 -16.42
N LYS A 346 -3.64 22.07 -15.56
CA LYS A 346 -2.27 21.62 -15.85
C LYS A 346 -2.20 20.10 -15.95
N ILE A 347 -2.81 19.38 -15.00
CA ILE A 347 -2.88 17.91 -15.01
C ILE A 347 -3.65 17.39 -16.23
N ASP A 348 -4.72 18.07 -16.64
CA ASP A 348 -5.46 17.71 -17.86
C ASP A 348 -4.57 17.80 -19.12
N GLY A 349 -3.70 18.83 -19.19
CA GLY A 349 -2.70 18.95 -20.25
C GLY A 349 -1.61 17.87 -20.17
N GLU A 350 -1.07 17.64 -18.98
CA GLU A 350 -0.10 16.57 -18.70
C GLU A 350 -0.67 15.18 -19.09
N LEU A 351 -1.95 14.92 -18.82
CA LEU A 351 -2.65 13.68 -19.18
C LEU A 351 -2.81 13.52 -20.71
N ALA A 352 -3.05 14.61 -21.43
CA ALA A 352 -3.22 14.59 -22.88
C ALA A 352 -1.90 14.33 -23.62
N GLU A 353 -0.78 14.81 -23.08
CA GLU A 353 0.55 14.69 -23.67
C GLU A 353 1.32 13.44 -23.21
N ALA A 354 0.99 12.89 -22.04
CA ALA A 354 1.72 11.76 -21.47
C ALA A 354 1.64 10.51 -22.36
N PRO A 355 2.76 9.81 -22.59
CA PRO A 355 2.77 8.58 -23.36
C PRO A 355 1.96 7.49 -22.65
N ILE A 356 1.14 6.78 -23.44
CA ILE A 356 0.41 5.60 -22.94
C ILE A 356 1.37 4.43 -22.82
N LEU A 357 1.48 3.86 -21.62
CA LEU A 357 2.20 2.61 -21.43
C LEU A 357 1.35 1.46 -21.97
N SER A 358 1.93 0.72 -22.91
CA SER A 358 1.42 -0.57 -23.33
C SER A 358 2.39 -1.63 -22.84
N VAL A 359 1.89 -2.65 -22.18
CA VAL A 359 2.69 -3.86 -21.94
C VAL A 359 2.81 -4.55 -23.28
N MET A 360 4.00 -4.51 -23.89
CA MET A 360 4.32 -5.43 -24.96
C MET A 360 4.28 -6.83 -24.36
N VAL A 361 3.21 -7.59 -24.62
CA VAL A 361 3.19 -9.01 -24.33
C VAL A 361 4.28 -9.61 -25.21
N ALA A 362 5.41 -9.99 -24.61
CA ALA A 362 6.40 -10.81 -25.29
C ALA A 362 5.71 -12.13 -25.64
N GLU A 363 5.32 -12.30 -26.91
CA GLU A 363 4.88 -13.58 -27.44
C GLU A 363 6.03 -14.58 -27.25
N GLN A 364 5.97 -15.38 -26.19
CA GLN A 364 6.72 -16.62 -26.14
C GLN A 364 6.11 -17.53 -27.20
N LYS A 365 6.73 -17.54 -28.39
CA LYS A 365 6.58 -18.60 -29.39
C LYS A 365 6.76 -19.94 -28.69
N THR A 366 5.66 -20.61 -28.41
CA THR A 366 5.66 -22.05 -28.14
C THR A 366 5.76 -22.73 -29.49
N GLU A 367 6.98 -22.96 -29.95
CA GLU A 367 7.23 -23.99 -30.97
C GLU A 367 6.91 -25.34 -30.33
N GLY A 368 5.70 -25.83 -30.59
CA GLY A 368 5.32 -27.20 -30.29
C GLY A 368 6.19 -28.19 -31.09
N PRO A 369 6.56 -29.34 -30.53
CA PRO A 369 7.48 -30.26 -31.19
C PRO A 369 6.80 -30.83 -32.43
N LYS A 370 7.48 -30.72 -33.58
CA LYS A 370 7.18 -31.53 -34.76
C LYS A 370 7.30 -33.00 -34.36
N ARG A 371 6.22 -33.75 -34.53
CA ARG A 371 6.25 -35.21 -34.53
C ARG A 371 6.66 -35.64 -35.93
N ASP A 372 7.81 -36.29 -36.02
CA ASP A 372 8.15 -37.17 -37.14
C ASP A 372 7.54 -38.56 -36.92
#